data_AF-A0A921FNR2-F1
#
_entry.id   AF-A0A921FNR2-F1
#
_cell.length_a   1.000
_cell.length_b   1.000
_cell.length_c   1.000
_cell.angle_alpha   90.00
_cell.angle_beta   90.00
_cell.angle_gamma   90.00
#
_symmetry.space_group_name_H-M   'P 1'
#
loop_
_entity.id
_entity.type
_entity.pdbx_description
1 polymer ?
#
loop_
_entity_poly.entity_id
_entity_poly.type
_entity_poly.pdbx_seq_one_letter_code
_entity_poly.pdbx_strand_id
1 'polypeptide(L)'
;MSSHPKISVPSFDSVWSEVRKSSTKITNDTSWLTTWNAKSIGLFIPVFIGLGLVVLSMLFFFIDYAVFGLLALVVAILCIAPPVVYVMNLMAKASGKYSQTVVAPMIEALIGQLSARTVTGSESKLQATYDPDGGIPKSILANSGFIMDAKATQEDYIRGTFGETDFMISDVKWQTSEIELSAEAKERIARRQESERKQRERERDRQLRREHGSDWRRYKRIEDYRNSSGSSLIDLLPDSLVNQVKEKYSRFEEHTKRIGPSMVVFVADFHKDFTSRTYLLPRKEETQAIRSFSEKTGLEPMILEDPGITERFYGWTTDQVEARYLLTPELILAINDAAERMDSERIAVSFKGSRMYFAVVMDDDRFSLNFKNNNDDGYQMAQDIYNDLVAFISLIEHFNLNTRIWTKA
;
A
#
# COMPACT_ATOMS: atom_id res chain seq x y z
N MET A 1 23.79 -8.94 -25.86
CA MET A 1 23.10 -8.78 -27.16
C MET A 1 21.62 -8.89 -26.88
N SER A 2 20.96 -7.75 -26.65
CA SER A 2 19.55 -7.67 -26.27
C SER A 2 18.68 -8.13 -27.43
N SER A 3 18.14 -9.34 -27.33
CA SER A 3 17.11 -9.83 -28.25
C SER A 3 15.92 -8.89 -28.21
N HIS A 4 15.55 -8.37 -29.38
CA HIS A 4 14.35 -7.58 -29.61
C HIS A 4 13.14 -8.16 -28.85
N PRO A 5 12.26 -7.32 -28.26
CA PRO A 5 11.03 -7.81 -27.67
C PRO A 5 10.23 -8.52 -28.76
N LYS A 6 9.88 -9.78 -28.50
CA LYS A 6 8.95 -10.57 -29.33
C LYS A 6 7.51 -10.03 -29.21
N ILE A 7 7.29 -9.07 -28.30
CA ILE A 7 6.11 -8.24 -28.17
C ILE A 7 6.23 -7.00 -29.07
N SER A 8 5.24 -6.81 -29.94
CA SER A 8 4.96 -5.54 -30.59
C SER A 8 4.04 -4.73 -29.67
N VAL A 9 4.54 -3.61 -29.16
CA VAL A 9 3.75 -2.67 -28.33
C VAL A 9 3.51 -1.38 -29.14
N PRO A 10 2.31 -0.78 -29.09
CA PRO A 10 2.08 0.53 -29.71
C PRO A 10 3.01 1.59 -29.12
N SER A 11 3.53 2.53 -29.91
CA SER A 11 4.36 3.59 -29.36
C SER A 11 3.60 4.45 -28.36
N PHE A 12 4.27 4.88 -27.30
CA PHE A 12 3.66 5.73 -26.27
C PHE A 12 3.01 6.98 -26.88
N ASP A 13 3.67 7.65 -27.84
CA ASP A 13 3.13 8.86 -28.47
C ASP A 13 1.78 8.63 -29.18
N SER A 14 1.55 7.43 -29.73
CA SER A 14 0.27 7.09 -30.35
C SER A 14 -0.82 7.01 -29.30
N VAL A 15 -0.55 6.31 -28.19
CA VAL A 15 -1.51 6.13 -27.09
C VAL A 15 -1.76 7.46 -26.37
N TRP A 16 -0.71 8.24 -26.15
CA TRP A 16 -0.79 9.57 -25.54
C TRP A 16 -1.71 10.51 -26.32
N SER A 17 -1.70 10.45 -27.65
CA SER A 17 -2.53 11.35 -28.48
C SER A 17 -4.05 11.21 -28.20
N GLU A 18 -4.49 10.02 -27.80
CA GLU A 18 -5.89 9.72 -27.46
C GLU A 18 -6.26 10.23 -26.06
N VAL A 19 -5.36 10.10 -25.09
CA VAL A 19 -5.62 10.45 -23.67
C VAL A 19 -5.20 11.86 -23.28
N ARG A 20 -4.36 12.52 -24.10
CA ARG A 20 -3.76 13.84 -23.81
C ARG A 20 -4.81 14.85 -23.36
N LYS A 21 -5.92 14.98 -24.08
CA LYS A 21 -6.95 15.98 -23.76
C LYS A 21 -7.56 15.78 -22.37
N SER A 22 -7.77 14.53 -21.96
CA SER A 22 -8.29 14.16 -20.64
C SER A 22 -7.24 14.42 -19.56
N SER A 23 -5.98 13.99 -19.80
CA SER A 23 -4.85 14.23 -18.89
C SER A 23 -4.62 15.71 -18.65
N THR A 24 -4.44 16.51 -19.72
CA THR A 24 -4.22 17.96 -19.64
C THR A 24 -5.34 18.66 -18.87
N LYS A 25 -6.60 18.24 -19.04
CA LYS A 25 -7.71 18.83 -18.32
C LYS A 25 -7.63 18.55 -16.81
N ILE A 26 -7.39 17.31 -16.41
CA ILE A 26 -7.31 16.92 -14.98
C ILE A 26 -6.09 17.57 -14.32
N THR A 27 -4.95 17.58 -15.01
CA THR A 27 -3.72 18.22 -14.57
C THR A 27 -3.92 19.72 -14.35
N ASN A 28 -4.55 20.43 -15.30
CA ASN A 28 -4.83 21.86 -15.17
C ASN A 28 -5.86 22.17 -14.07
N ASP A 29 -6.88 21.32 -13.91
CA ASP A 29 -7.89 21.48 -12.86
C ASP A 29 -7.30 21.30 -11.45
N THR A 30 -6.13 20.65 -11.33
CA THR A 30 -5.49 20.30 -10.05
C THR A 30 -4.14 20.97 -9.82
N SER A 31 -3.52 21.58 -10.83
CA SER A 31 -2.21 22.25 -10.74
C SER A 31 -2.16 23.37 -9.69
N TRP A 32 -3.32 23.94 -9.36
CA TRP A 32 -3.43 24.95 -8.31
C TRP A 32 -3.14 24.40 -6.91
N LEU A 33 -3.22 23.08 -6.69
CA LEU A 33 -2.91 22.46 -5.39
C LEU A 33 -1.43 22.49 -5.06
N THR A 34 -0.56 22.53 -6.07
CA THR A 34 0.89 22.45 -5.92
C THR A 34 1.61 23.76 -6.27
N THR A 35 0.87 24.74 -6.80
CA THR A 35 1.39 26.08 -7.14
C THR A 35 0.90 27.13 -6.16
N TRP A 36 1.77 28.07 -5.77
CA TRP A 36 1.46 29.18 -4.87
C TRP A 36 0.64 30.29 -5.57
N ASN A 37 -0.61 29.99 -5.89
CA ASN A 37 -1.56 30.95 -6.44
C ASN A 37 -2.60 31.40 -5.40
N ALA A 38 -3.41 32.42 -5.72
CA ALA A 38 -4.39 32.98 -4.81
C ALA A 38 -5.38 31.95 -4.23
N LYS A 39 -5.75 30.90 -4.98
CA LYS A 39 -6.63 29.82 -4.49
C LYS A 39 -5.93 28.93 -3.47
N SER A 40 -4.69 28.52 -3.74
CA SER A 40 -3.88 27.73 -2.81
C SER A 40 -3.61 28.50 -1.51
N ILE A 41 -3.21 29.77 -1.63
CA ILE A 41 -2.88 30.63 -0.50
C ILE A 41 -4.10 30.78 0.41
N GLY A 42 -5.27 31.05 -0.15
CA GLY A 42 -6.53 31.15 0.59
C GLY A 42 -6.82 29.90 1.44
N LEU A 43 -6.49 28.72 0.91
CA LEU A 43 -6.73 27.44 1.57
C LEU A 43 -5.68 27.10 2.64
N PHE A 44 -4.44 27.56 2.48
CA PHE A 44 -3.36 27.34 3.44
C PHE A 44 -3.31 28.36 4.60
N ILE A 45 -3.93 29.54 4.48
CA ILE A 45 -4.05 30.52 5.58
C ILE A 45 -4.51 29.87 6.90
N PRO A 46 -5.65 29.14 6.96
CA PRO A 46 -6.08 28.50 8.21
C PRO A 46 -5.09 27.43 8.70
N VAL A 47 -4.37 26.75 7.80
CA VAL A 47 -3.33 25.78 8.17
C VAL A 47 -2.16 26.48 8.86
N PHE A 48 -1.68 27.61 8.32
CA PHE A 48 -0.60 28.40 8.95
C PHE A 48 -1.02 28.98 10.30
N ILE A 49 -2.25 29.49 10.40
CA ILE A 49 -2.81 29.96 11.67
C ILE A 49 -2.83 28.82 12.70
N GLY A 50 -3.33 27.65 12.30
CA GLY A 50 -3.35 26.48 13.17
C GLY A 50 -1.96 26.03 13.59
N LEU A 51 -0.98 26.02 12.68
CA LEU A 51 0.41 25.65 13.00
C LEU A 51 1.04 26.64 14.00
N GLY A 52 0.74 27.94 13.84
CA GLY A 52 1.09 28.97 14.85
C GLY A 52 0.44 28.71 16.22
N LEU A 53 -0.83 28.27 16.24
CA LEU A 53 -1.51 27.89 17.48
C LEU A 53 -0.93 26.63 18.13
N VAL A 54 -0.39 25.68 17.37
CA VAL A 54 0.35 24.52 17.92
C VAL A 54 1.62 25.00 18.63
N VAL A 55 2.38 25.92 18.02
CA VAL A 55 3.57 26.50 18.66
C VAL A 55 3.19 27.28 19.91
N LEU A 56 2.11 28.06 19.87
CA LEU A 56 1.59 28.79 21.03
C LEU A 56 1.14 27.82 22.14
N SER A 57 0.50 26.72 21.77
CA SER A 57 0.11 25.65 22.70
C SER A 57 1.35 25.08 23.42
N MET A 58 2.43 24.78 22.70
CA MET A 58 3.70 24.32 23.28
C MET A 58 4.28 25.36 24.27
N LEU A 59 4.24 26.65 23.94
CA LEU A 59 4.68 27.71 24.84
C LEU A 59 3.84 27.77 26.13
N PHE A 60 2.52 27.60 26.04
CA PHE A 60 1.66 27.57 27.23
C PHE A 60 1.96 26.37 28.13
N PHE A 61 2.27 25.20 27.57
CA PHE A 61 2.72 24.05 28.35
C PHE A 61 4.05 24.31 29.05
N PHE A 62 4.95 25.08 28.44
CA PHE A 62 6.25 25.41 29.03
C PHE A 62 6.15 26.35 30.24
N ILE A 63 5.09 27.17 30.32
CA ILE A 63 4.87 28.16 31.39
C ILE A 63 3.77 27.65 32.36
N ASP A 64 3.54 26.34 32.43
CA ASP A 64 2.54 25.69 33.30
C ASP A 64 1.06 26.13 33.11
N TYR A 65 0.72 26.72 31.95
CA TYR A 65 -0.65 27.10 31.58
C TYR A 65 -1.35 26.00 30.78
N ALA A 66 -1.47 24.79 31.36
CA ALA A 66 -1.95 23.59 30.67
C ALA A 66 -3.34 23.73 30.03
N VAL A 67 -4.28 24.44 30.67
CA VAL A 67 -5.65 24.63 30.13
C VAL A 67 -5.63 25.47 28.84
N PHE A 68 -4.84 26.54 28.82
CA PHE A 68 -4.68 27.38 27.64
C PHE A 68 -3.91 26.67 26.52
N GLY A 69 -2.92 25.85 26.89
CA GLY A 69 -2.23 24.97 25.96
C GLY A 69 -3.20 24.01 25.25
N LEU A 70 -4.07 23.33 26.01
CA LEU A 70 -5.04 22.39 25.46
C LEU A 70 -6.07 23.11 24.58
N LEU A 71 -6.61 24.26 25.00
CA LEU A 71 -7.53 25.05 24.19
C LEU A 71 -6.90 25.50 22.87
N ALA A 72 -5.66 26.00 22.89
CA ALA A 72 -4.93 26.40 21.69
C ALA A 72 -4.74 25.21 20.73
N LEU A 73 -4.48 24.01 21.25
CA LEU A 73 -4.33 22.79 20.45
C LEU A 73 -5.66 22.38 19.79
N VAL A 74 -6.77 22.45 20.52
CA VAL A 74 -8.11 22.15 19.95
C VAL A 74 -8.43 23.13 18.82
N VAL A 75 -8.20 24.43 19.02
CA VAL A 75 -8.42 25.45 17.97
C VAL A 75 -7.48 25.22 16.79
N ALA A 76 -6.21 24.85 17.04
CA ALA A 76 -5.27 24.51 15.98
C ALA A 76 -5.78 23.36 15.10
N ILE A 77 -6.27 22.27 15.69
CA ILE A 77 -6.85 21.14 14.95
C ILE A 77 -8.07 21.58 14.14
N LEU A 78 -8.97 22.40 14.72
CA LEU A 78 -10.14 22.92 14.03
C LEU A 78 -9.79 23.82 12.83
N CYS A 79 -8.65 24.52 12.88
CA CYS A 79 -8.15 25.31 11.76
C CYS A 79 -7.48 24.44 10.68
N ILE A 80 -6.69 23.43 11.08
CA ILE A 80 -5.90 22.60 10.15
C ILE A 80 -6.75 21.54 9.46
N ALA A 81 -7.61 20.84 10.21
CA ALA A 81 -8.26 19.63 9.71
C ALA A 81 -9.20 19.89 8.50
N PRO A 82 -10.09 20.89 8.49
CA PRO A 82 -11.03 21.06 7.37
C PRO A 82 -10.37 21.35 6.02
N PRO A 83 -9.38 22.27 5.91
CA PRO A 83 -8.64 22.48 4.66
C PRO A 83 -7.90 21.23 4.18
N VAL A 84 -7.24 20.50 5.10
CA VAL A 84 -6.51 19.27 4.77
C VAL A 84 -7.48 18.21 4.22
N VAL A 85 -8.59 17.96 4.93
CA VAL A 85 -9.63 17.01 4.49
C VAL A 85 -10.20 17.40 3.13
N TYR A 86 -10.44 18.68 2.89
CA TYR A 86 -10.94 19.17 1.60
C TYR A 86 -9.95 18.88 0.47
N VAL A 87 -8.67 19.17 0.66
CA VAL A 87 -7.62 18.90 -0.33
C VAL A 87 -7.51 17.41 -0.60
N MET A 88 -7.50 16.57 0.43
CA MET A 88 -7.43 15.12 0.29
C MET A 88 -8.62 14.57 -0.51
N ASN A 89 -9.84 15.04 -0.23
CA ASN A 89 -11.03 14.63 -0.98
C ASN A 89 -10.97 15.06 -2.46
N LEU A 90 -10.40 16.24 -2.74
CA LEU A 90 -10.23 16.71 -4.10
C LEU A 90 -9.18 15.87 -4.84
N MET A 91 -8.06 15.58 -4.19
CA MET A 91 -7.00 14.74 -4.74
C MET A 91 -7.50 13.33 -5.05
N ALA A 92 -8.22 12.69 -4.12
CA ALA A 92 -8.82 11.37 -4.32
C ALA A 92 -9.79 11.33 -5.51
N LYS A 93 -10.65 12.36 -5.65
CA LYS A 93 -11.58 12.46 -6.79
C LYS A 93 -10.86 12.69 -8.11
N ALA A 94 -9.80 13.50 -8.11
CA ALA A 94 -9.00 13.73 -9.31
C ALA A 94 -8.25 12.46 -9.74
N SER A 95 -7.68 11.73 -8.77
CA SER A 95 -7.04 10.43 -8.99
C SER A 95 -8.00 9.42 -9.61
N GLY A 96 -9.16 9.16 -9.00
CA GLY A 96 -10.13 8.20 -9.56
C GLY A 96 -10.63 8.60 -10.96
N LYS A 97 -10.79 9.90 -11.22
CA LYS A 97 -11.12 10.39 -12.57
C LYS A 97 -9.97 10.18 -13.57
N TYR A 98 -8.73 10.33 -13.13
CA TYR A 98 -7.54 10.06 -13.95
C TYR A 98 -7.46 8.57 -14.32
N SER A 99 -7.63 7.66 -13.36
CA SER A 99 -7.71 6.22 -13.61
C SER A 99 -8.76 5.86 -14.66
N GLN A 100 -9.95 6.46 -14.59
CA GLN A 100 -11.04 6.19 -15.54
C GLN A 100 -10.86 6.84 -16.92
N THR A 101 -10.23 8.00 -17.02
CA THR A 101 -10.21 8.79 -18.28
C THR A 101 -8.86 8.83 -18.98
N VAL A 102 -7.80 8.37 -18.32
CA VAL A 102 -6.44 8.32 -18.85
C VAL A 102 -5.89 6.90 -18.78
N VAL A 103 -5.94 6.25 -17.61
CA VAL A 103 -5.38 4.89 -17.45
C VAL A 103 -6.23 3.85 -18.18
N ALA A 104 -7.57 3.88 -18.03
CA ALA A 104 -8.44 2.93 -18.71
C ALA A 104 -8.27 2.94 -20.24
N PRO A 105 -8.34 4.10 -20.95
CA PRO A 105 -8.15 4.10 -22.40
C PRO A 105 -6.72 3.74 -22.82
N MET A 106 -5.72 4.05 -22.00
CA MET A 106 -4.34 3.64 -22.25
C MET A 106 -4.19 2.11 -22.19
N ILE A 107 -4.82 1.47 -21.20
CA ILE A 107 -4.87 0.02 -21.09
C ILE A 107 -5.66 -0.58 -22.27
N GLU A 108 -6.79 0.00 -22.66
CA GLU A 108 -7.55 -0.44 -23.83
C GLU A 108 -6.74 -0.35 -25.13
N ALA A 109 -5.99 0.74 -25.34
CA ALA A 109 -5.10 0.91 -26.48
C ALA A 109 -3.96 -0.12 -26.48
N LEU A 110 -3.37 -0.41 -25.31
CA LEU A 110 -2.40 -1.48 -25.13
C LEU A 110 -3.00 -2.85 -25.46
N ILE A 111 -4.18 -3.18 -24.91
CA ILE A 111 -4.88 -4.44 -25.19
C ILE A 111 -5.19 -4.60 -26.68
N GLY A 112 -5.62 -3.53 -27.35
CA GLY A 112 -6.02 -3.58 -28.75
C GLY A 112 -4.86 -3.80 -29.73
N GLN A 113 -3.63 -3.40 -29.37
CA GLN A 113 -2.49 -3.37 -30.29
C GLN A 113 -1.31 -4.24 -29.86
N LEU A 114 -1.33 -4.81 -28.64
CA LEU A 114 -0.26 -5.65 -28.15
C LEU A 114 -0.41 -7.09 -28.66
N SER A 115 0.55 -7.51 -29.48
CA SER A 115 0.69 -8.90 -29.90
C SER A 115 2.11 -9.37 -29.69
N ALA A 116 2.26 -10.64 -29.29
CA ALA A 116 3.56 -11.29 -29.22
C ALA A 116 3.60 -12.51 -30.12
N ARG A 117 4.77 -12.74 -30.72
CA ARG A 117 5.04 -13.98 -31.43
C ARG A 117 5.61 -15.00 -30.45
N THR A 118 4.86 -16.07 -30.22
CA THR A 118 5.37 -17.23 -29.49
C THR A 118 6.53 -17.89 -30.25
N VAL A 119 7.36 -18.64 -29.53
CA VAL A 119 8.49 -19.40 -30.09
C VAL A 119 8.04 -20.40 -31.16
N THR A 120 6.79 -20.87 -31.10
CA THR A 120 6.16 -21.79 -32.06
C THR A 120 5.57 -21.11 -33.30
N GLY A 121 5.66 -19.78 -33.40
CA GLY A 121 5.17 -19.00 -34.56
C GLY A 121 3.69 -18.61 -34.50
N SER A 122 2.98 -18.98 -33.43
CA SER A 122 1.59 -18.54 -33.19
C SER A 122 1.57 -17.11 -32.61
N GLU A 123 0.75 -16.24 -33.19
CA GLU A 123 0.53 -14.89 -32.66
C GLU A 123 -0.37 -14.98 -31.41
N SER A 124 0.19 -14.65 -30.24
CA SER A 124 -0.57 -14.53 -29.00
C SER A 124 -1.02 -13.09 -28.83
N LYS A 125 -2.33 -12.90 -28.71
CA LYS A 125 -2.95 -11.61 -28.43
C LYS A 125 -3.19 -11.46 -26.93
N LEU A 126 -3.05 -10.24 -26.45
CA LEU A 126 -3.48 -9.87 -25.11
C LEU A 126 -5.00 -9.71 -25.09
N GLN A 127 -5.67 -10.42 -24.18
CA GLN A 127 -7.08 -10.23 -23.88
C GLN A 127 -7.20 -9.87 -22.42
N ALA A 128 -7.43 -8.60 -22.10
CA ALA A 128 -7.58 -8.17 -20.72
C ALA A 128 -8.77 -7.24 -20.52
N THR A 129 -9.16 -7.09 -19.27
CA THR A 129 -10.17 -6.14 -18.80
C THR A 129 -9.57 -5.35 -17.65
N TYR A 130 -9.88 -4.05 -17.59
CA TYR A 130 -9.47 -3.17 -16.51
C TYR A 130 -10.69 -2.74 -15.69
N ASP A 131 -10.56 -2.78 -14.37
CA ASP A 131 -11.54 -2.34 -13.39
C ASP A 131 -10.83 -1.46 -12.35
N PRO A 132 -11.04 -0.13 -12.36
CA PRO A 132 -10.31 0.80 -11.50
C PRO A 132 -10.61 0.60 -10.00
N ASP A 133 -11.80 0.12 -9.65
CA ASP A 133 -12.23 -0.12 -8.26
C ASP A 133 -12.18 -1.63 -7.89
N GLY A 134 -11.69 -2.47 -8.82
CA GLY A 134 -11.57 -3.91 -8.65
C GLY A 134 -10.35 -4.32 -7.83
N GLY A 135 -10.18 -5.63 -7.63
CA GLY A 135 -8.98 -6.18 -7.01
C GLY A 135 -8.84 -7.68 -7.19
N ILE A 136 -7.64 -8.18 -6.95
CA ILE A 136 -7.35 -9.62 -6.93
C ILE A 136 -8.15 -10.27 -5.79
N PRO A 137 -8.81 -11.42 -6.03
CA PRO A 137 -9.54 -12.12 -4.99
C PRO A 137 -8.68 -12.37 -3.74
N LYS A 138 -9.23 -12.07 -2.56
CA LYS A 138 -8.52 -12.18 -1.27
C LYS A 138 -7.91 -13.57 -1.03
N SER A 139 -8.56 -14.63 -1.50
CA SER A 139 -8.03 -16.00 -1.43
C SER A 139 -6.77 -16.19 -2.27
N ILE A 140 -6.69 -15.55 -3.44
CA ILE A 140 -5.53 -15.58 -4.31
C ILE A 140 -4.38 -14.79 -3.69
N LEU A 141 -4.65 -13.58 -3.18
CA LEU A 141 -3.63 -12.78 -2.46
C LEU A 141 -3.12 -13.49 -1.21
N ALA A 142 -4.02 -14.05 -0.39
CA ALA A 142 -3.62 -14.82 0.80
C ALA A 142 -2.76 -16.03 0.43
N ASN A 143 -3.02 -16.65 -0.74
CA ASN A 143 -2.23 -17.77 -1.21
C ASN A 143 -0.80 -17.38 -1.60
N SER A 144 -0.50 -16.09 -1.90
CA SER A 144 0.88 -15.62 -2.13
C SER A 144 1.83 -16.00 -0.99
N GLY A 145 1.32 -16.07 0.25
CA GLY A 145 2.05 -16.47 1.46
C GLY A 145 2.99 -15.41 2.04
N PHE A 146 3.42 -14.42 1.25
CA PHE A 146 4.31 -13.34 1.70
C PHE A 146 3.59 -12.01 1.92
N ILE A 147 2.38 -11.80 1.36
CA ILE A 147 1.65 -10.54 1.58
C ILE A 147 1.18 -10.46 3.03
N MET A 148 1.48 -9.35 3.71
CA MET A 148 1.15 -9.15 5.12
C MET A 148 -0.35 -9.15 5.37
N ASP A 149 -1.10 -8.30 4.67
CA ASP A 149 -2.55 -8.24 4.76
C ASP A 149 -3.23 -8.48 3.40
N ALA A 150 -3.81 -9.66 3.24
CA ALA A 150 -4.59 -10.00 2.05
C ALA A 150 -5.97 -9.33 2.00
N LYS A 151 -6.40 -8.64 3.07
CA LYS A 151 -7.63 -7.83 3.12
C LYS A 151 -7.38 -6.36 2.81
N ALA A 152 -6.13 -5.96 2.57
CA ALA A 152 -5.76 -4.62 2.19
C ALA A 152 -6.64 -4.09 1.04
N THR A 153 -6.89 -2.77 1.06
CA THR A 153 -7.61 -2.09 -0.02
C THR A 153 -6.84 -2.26 -1.32
N GLN A 154 -7.56 -2.50 -2.41
CA GLN A 154 -7.02 -2.71 -3.74
C GLN A 154 -7.66 -1.73 -4.70
N GLU A 155 -6.90 -1.29 -5.69
CA GLU A 155 -7.33 -0.45 -6.81
C GLU A 155 -6.66 -0.99 -8.10
N ASP A 156 -7.09 -0.45 -9.24
CA ASP A 156 -6.48 -0.69 -10.55
C ASP A 156 -6.31 -2.17 -10.92
N TYR A 157 -7.42 -2.87 -11.03
CA TYR A 157 -7.43 -4.29 -11.32
C TYR A 157 -7.43 -4.59 -12.80
N ILE A 158 -6.35 -5.21 -13.27
CA ILE A 158 -6.24 -5.76 -14.63
C ILE A 158 -6.31 -7.27 -14.52
N ARG A 159 -7.18 -7.90 -15.30
CA ARG A 159 -7.20 -9.35 -15.44
C ARG A 159 -7.32 -9.73 -16.90
N GLY A 160 -6.72 -10.83 -17.28
CA GLY A 160 -6.78 -11.26 -18.65
C GLY A 160 -6.03 -12.54 -18.92
N THR A 161 -5.91 -12.83 -20.19
CA THR A 161 -5.08 -13.89 -20.73
C THR A 161 -4.11 -13.29 -21.73
N PHE A 162 -2.88 -13.78 -21.68
CA PHE A 162 -1.89 -13.49 -22.70
C PHE A 162 -1.46 -14.81 -23.30
N GLY A 163 -1.89 -15.09 -24.54
CA GLY A 163 -1.81 -16.44 -25.09
C GLY A 163 -2.69 -17.40 -24.27
N GLU A 164 -2.07 -18.36 -23.58
CA GLU A 164 -2.76 -19.32 -22.70
C GLU A 164 -2.53 -19.04 -21.20
N THR A 165 -1.78 -18.00 -20.88
CA THR A 165 -1.44 -17.66 -19.50
C THR A 165 -2.46 -16.69 -18.93
N ASP A 166 -3.21 -17.13 -17.92
CA ASP A 166 -4.05 -16.23 -17.12
C ASP A 166 -3.17 -15.35 -16.24
N PHE A 167 -3.45 -14.05 -16.22
CA PHE A 167 -2.76 -13.11 -15.34
C PHE A 167 -3.71 -12.11 -14.69
N MET A 168 -3.25 -11.56 -13.58
CA MET A 168 -3.93 -10.56 -12.77
C MET A 168 -2.91 -9.54 -12.25
N ILE A 169 -3.28 -8.27 -12.25
CA ILE A 169 -2.49 -7.17 -11.71
C ILE A 169 -3.42 -6.32 -10.87
N SER A 170 -3.00 -5.90 -9.68
CA SER A 170 -3.72 -4.90 -8.89
C SER A 170 -2.76 -4.13 -8.02
N ASP A 171 -3.07 -2.85 -7.79
CA ASP A 171 -2.37 -2.06 -6.80
C ASP A 171 -2.96 -2.27 -5.40
N VAL A 172 -2.13 -2.64 -4.43
CA VAL A 172 -2.53 -3.01 -3.07
C VAL A 172 -2.00 -1.98 -2.06
N LYS A 173 -2.90 -1.32 -1.31
CA LYS A 173 -2.56 -0.31 -0.31
C LYS A 173 -2.17 -0.96 1.02
N TRP A 174 -0.89 -0.94 1.38
CA TRP A 174 -0.35 -1.76 2.49
C TRP A 174 -0.26 -1.07 3.85
N GLN A 175 -0.45 0.26 3.93
CA GLN A 175 -0.30 1.00 5.19
C GLN A 175 -1.46 0.87 6.19
N THR A 176 -2.62 0.35 5.78
CA THR A 176 -3.84 0.42 6.61
C THR A 176 -4.31 -0.92 7.18
N SER A 177 -3.44 -1.92 7.12
CA SER A 177 -3.70 -3.14 7.87
C SER A 177 -3.50 -2.82 9.36
N GLU A 178 -4.59 -2.48 10.06
CA GLU A 178 -4.63 -2.72 11.50
C GLU A 178 -4.11 -4.14 11.69
N ILE A 179 -3.00 -4.30 12.40
CA ILE A 179 -2.50 -5.63 12.76
C ILE A 179 -3.64 -6.26 13.55
N GLU A 180 -4.49 -7.05 12.89
CA GLU A 180 -5.55 -7.84 13.51
C GLU A 180 -4.81 -8.90 14.33
N LEU A 181 -4.39 -8.51 15.53
CA LEU A 181 -3.91 -9.41 16.56
C LEU A 181 -4.92 -10.55 16.64
N SER A 182 -4.44 -11.79 16.56
CA SER A 182 -5.29 -12.96 16.71
C SER A 182 -6.12 -12.84 17.99
N ALA A 183 -7.32 -13.43 18.03
CA ALA A 183 -8.17 -13.36 19.22
C ALA A 183 -7.39 -13.74 20.51
N GLU A 184 -6.49 -14.73 20.40
CA GLU A 184 -5.58 -15.14 21.48
C GLU A 184 -4.56 -14.05 21.84
N ALA A 185 -3.97 -13.36 20.86
CA ALA A 185 -3.03 -12.25 21.09
C ALA A 185 -3.72 -11.04 21.73
N LYS A 186 -4.95 -10.70 21.31
CA LYS A 186 -5.79 -9.67 21.94
C LYS A 186 -6.06 -10.01 23.41
N GLU A 187 -6.42 -11.26 23.69
CA GLU A 187 -6.67 -11.73 25.06
C GLU A 187 -5.39 -11.74 25.92
N ARG A 188 -4.23 -12.10 25.37
CA ARG A 188 -2.94 -12.02 26.06
C ARG A 188 -2.57 -10.58 26.41
N ILE A 189 -2.75 -9.64 25.48
CA ILE A 189 -2.48 -8.22 25.71
C ILE A 189 -3.45 -7.67 26.76
N ALA A 190 -4.73 -8.00 26.69
CA ALA A 190 -5.73 -7.60 27.68
C ALA A 190 -5.39 -8.14 29.08
N ARG A 191 -5.02 -9.42 29.20
CA ARG A 191 -4.55 -10.02 30.47
C ARG A 191 -3.32 -9.31 31.03
N ARG A 192 -2.36 -8.99 30.17
CA ARG A 192 -1.15 -8.26 30.56
C ARG A 192 -1.48 -6.85 31.06
N GLN A 193 -2.28 -6.09 30.30
CA GLN A 193 -2.73 -4.75 30.68
C GLN A 193 -3.51 -4.77 32.00
N GLU A 194 -4.38 -5.77 32.22
CA GLU A 194 -5.12 -5.91 33.47
C GLU A 194 -4.19 -6.22 34.65
N SER A 195 -3.17 -7.08 34.44
CA SER A 195 -2.18 -7.39 35.47
C SER A 195 -1.34 -6.16 35.85
N GLU A 196 -0.90 -5.39 34.86
CA GLU A 196 -0.16 -4.14 35.05
C GLU A 196 -1.01 -3.08 35.75
N ARG A 197 -2.31 -2.97 35.38
CA ARG A 197 -3.26 -2.08 36.05
C ARG A 197 -3.42 -2.44 37.53
N LYS A 198 -3.62 -3.73 37.85
CA LYS A 198 -3.74 -4.21 39.24
C LYS A 198 -2.45 -3.98 40.03
N GLN A 199 -1.29 -4.13 39.39
CA GLN A 199 -0.02 -3.89 40.05
C GLN A 199 0.17 -2.40 40.37
N ARG A 200 -0.09 -1.51 39.41
CA ARG A 200 -0.07 -0.05 39.62
C ARG A 200 -1.04 0.39 40.70
N GLU A 201 -2.24 -0.17 40.75
CA GLU A 201 -3.22 0.14 41.80
C GLU A 201 -2.71 -0.27 43.19
N ARG A 202 -2.11 -1.46 43.31
CA ARG A 202 -1.52 -1.94 44.58
C ARG A 202 -0.34 -1.09 45.04
N GLU A 203 0.52 -0.67 44.11
CA GLU A 203 1.64 0.22 44.42
C GLU A 203 1.15 1.59 44.88
N ARG A 204 0.13 2.14 44.20
CA ARG A 204 -0.53 3.38 44.59
C ARG A 204 -1.17 3.29 45.98
N ASP A 205 -1.91 2.21 46.25
CA ASP A 205 -2.49 1.94 47.57
C ASP A 205 -1.42 1.85 48.67
N ARG A 206 -0.26 1.25 48.37
CA ARG A 206 0.87 1.19 49.30
C ARG A 206 1.45 2.57 49.56
N GLN A 207 1.56 3.41 48.53
CA GLN A 207 2.06 4.77 48.65
C GLN A 207 1.10 5.62 49.52
N LEU A 208 -0.20 5.59 49.21
CA LEU A 208 -1.22 6.30 49.99
C LEU A 208 -1.23 5.86 51.46
N ARG A 209 -1.01 4.57 51.74
CA ARG A 209 -0.88 4.06 53.12
C ARG A 209 0.36 4.58 53.84
N ARG A 210 1.48 4.74 53.14
CA ARG A 210 2.72 5.29 53.70
C ARG A 210 2.58 6.78 54.01
N GLU A 211 1.93 7.52 53.12
CA GLU A 211 1.79 8.98 53.23
C GLU A 211 0.70 9.40 54.21
N HIS A 212 -0.44 8.71 54.22
CA HIS A 212 -1.64 9.15 54.94
C HIS A 212 -2.10 8.21 56.07
N GLY A 213 -1.35 7.14 56.36
CA GLY A 213 -1.61 6.26 57.51
C GLY A 213 -3.03 5.69 57.53
N SER A 214 -3.79 5.93 58.60
CA SER A 214 -5.19 5.46 58.76
C SER A 214 -6.16 6.07 57.73
N ASP A 215 -5.84 7.26 57.24
CA ASP A 215 -6.76 8.08 56.46
C ASP A 215 -6.60 7.88 54.94
N TRP A 216 -5.70 6.97 54.53
CA TRP A 216 -5.40 6.68 53.12
C TRP A 216 -6.64 6.40 52.27
N ARG A 217 -7.70 5.80 52.84
CA ARG A 217 -8.97 5.53 52.12
C ARG A 217 -9.72 6.81 51.74
N ARG A 218 -9.56 7.89 52.52
CA ARG A 218 -10.16 9.20 52.23
C ARG A 218 -9.43 9.86 51.06
N TYR A 219 -8.10 9.83 51.09
CA TYR A 219 -7.25 10.36 50.03
C TYR A 219 -7.37 9.56 48.73
N LYS A 220 -7.43 8.22 48.79
CA LYS A 220 -7.75 7.37 47.63
C LYS A 220 -9.06 7.81 46.97
N ARG A 221 -10.11 8.07 47.76
CA ARG A 221 -11.42 8.49 47.22
C ARG A 221 -11.36 9.87 46.54
N ILE A 222 -10.59 10.80 47.10
CA ILE A 222 -10.39 12.15 46.52
C ILE A 222 -9.60 12.05 45.22
N GLU A 223 -8.56 11.21 45.19
CA GLU A 223 -7.69 11.01 44.04
C GLU A 223 -8.40 10.22 42.93
N ASP A 224 -9.17 9.19 43.28
CA ASP A 224 -10.05 8.47 42.37
C ASP A 224 -11.12 9.41 41.80
N TYR A 225 -11.68 10.32 42.60
CA TYR A 225 -12.62 11.33 42.11
C TYR A 225 -11.95 12.30 41.14
N ARG A 226 -10.75 12.79 41.46
CA ARG A 226 -9.93 13.67 40.61
C ARG A 226 -9.51 12.97 39.30
N ASN A 227 -9.21 11.67 39.35
CA ASN A 227 -8.90 10.85 38.18
C ASN A 227 -10.15 10.46 37.38
N SER A 228 -11.31 10.32 38.04
CA SER A 228 -12.60 10.07 37.38
C SER A 228 -13.15 11.31 36.68
N SER A 229 -12.79 12.52 37.14
CA SER A 229 -12.96 13.76 36.38
C SER A 229 -12.05 13.87 35.15
N GLY A 230 -11.13 12.90 34.97
CA GLY A 230 -10.49 12.61 33.68
C GLY A 230 -11.37 11.78 32.74
N SER A 231 -12.70 11.74 32.95
CA SER A 231 -13.66 11.32 31.92
C SER A 231 -13.31 12.05 30.64
N SER A 232 -13.14 11.29 29.56
CA SER A 232 -12.79 11.84 28.26
C SER A 232 -13.71 13.01 27.97
N LEU A 233 -13.17 14.17 27.57
CA LEU A 233 -13.99 15.34 27.18
C LEU A 233 -15.04 14.98 26.11
N ILE A 234 -14.87 13.84 25.44
CA ILE A 234 -15.78 13.23 24.48
C ILE A 234 -17.10 12.79 25.12
N ASP A 235 -17.11 12.39 26.40
CA ASP A 235 -18.33 11.96 27.13
C ASP A 235 -19.26 13.14 27.47
N LEU A 236 -18.73 14.38 27.41
CA LEU A 236 -19.50 15.62 27.59
C LEU A 236 -20.08 16.15 26.28
N LEU A 237 -19.76 15.53 25.15
CA LEU A 237 -20.27 15.93 23.84
C LEU A 237 -21.62 15.26 23.56
N PRO A 238 -22.58 15.96 22.93
CA PRO A 238 -23.83 15.34 22.49
C PRO A 238 -23.56 14.17 21.54
N ASP A 239 -24.31 13.07 21.67
CA ASP A 239 -24.19 11.89 20.80
C ASP A 239 -24.27 12.23 19.31
N SER A 240 -25.06 13.25 18.94
CA SER A 240 -25.16 13.74 17.57
C SER A 240 -23.84 14.30 17.04
N LEU A 241 -23.08 15.02 17.87
CA LEU A 241 -21.79 15.58 17.51
C LEU A 241 -20.73 14.47 17.47
N VAL A 242 -20.75 13.55 18.42
CA VAL A 242 -19.87 12.36 18.42
C VAL A 242 -20.10 11.53 17.15
N ASN A 243 -21.35 11.33 16.74
CA ASN A 243 -21.69 10.57 15.54
C ASN A 243 -21.29 11.31 14.26
N GLN A 244 -21.52 12.62 14.15
CA GLN A 244 -21.04 13.41 13.01
C GLN A 244 -19.51 13.40 12.90
N VAL A 245 -18.83 13.45 14.04
CA VAL A 245 -17.37 13.39 14.11
C VAL A 245 -16.90 12.00 13.69
N LYS A 246 -17.48 10.92 14.23
CA LYS A 246 -17.19 9.53 13.82
C LYS A 246 -17.39 9.31 12.32
N GLU A 247 -18.49 9.81 11.76
CA GLU A 247 -18.76 9.72 10.32
C GLU A 247 -17.73 10.47 9.47
N LYS A 248 -17.32 11.67 9.90
CA LYS A 248 -16.23 12.41 9.24
C LYS A 248 -14.89 11.69 9.37
N TYR A 249 -14.59 11.11 10.54
CA TYR A 249 -13.38 10.31 10.77
C TYR A 249 -13.38 9.04 9.93
N SER A 250 -14.49 8.30 9.83
CA SER A 250 -14.56 7.07 9.03
C SER A 250 -14.40 7.38 7.53
N ARG A 251 -15.05 8.46 7.05
CA ARG A 251 -14.82 8.93 5.67
C ARG A 251 -13.37 9.35 5.46
N PHE A 252 -12.77 10.07 6.42
CA PHE A 252 -11.37 10.45 6.33
C PHE A 252 -10.45 9.23 6.29
N GLU A 253 -10.70 8.23 7.13
CA GLU A 253 -9.95 6.97 7.16
C GLU A 253 -10.07 6.22 5.83
N GLU A 254 -11.27 6.15 5.26
CA GLU A 254 -11.51 5.54 3.94
C GLU A 254 -10.77 6.28 2.81
N HIS A 255 -10.68 7.62 2.86
CA HIS A 255 -9.92 8.39 1.89
C HIS A 255 -8.41 8.23 2.11
N THR A 256 -7.92 8.20 3.36
CA THR A 256 -6.50 7.94 3.67
C THR A 256 -6.07 6.53 3.26
N LYS A 257 -6.97 5.54 3.31
CA LYS A 257 -6.69 4.17 2.84
C LYS A 257 -6.30 4.11 1.37
N ARG A 258 -6.79 5.06 0.58
CA ARG A 258 -6.49 5.20 -0.85
C ARG A 258 -5.28 6.09 -1.12
N ILE A 259 -4.87 6.90 -0.14
CA ILE A 259 -3.75 7.85 -0.24
C ILE A 259 -2.64 7.34 0.68
N GLY A 260 -1.83 6.42 0.17
CA GLY A 260 -0.73 5.81 0.90
C GLY A 260 0.20 5.04 -0.04
N PRO A 261 1.36 4.59 0.47
CA PRO A 261 2.26 3.77 -0.30
C PRO A 261 1.54 2.47 -0.66
N SER A 262 1.90 1.97 -1.83
CA SER A 262 1.19 0.90 -2.47
C SER A 262 2.15 -0.16 -2.96
N MET A 263 1.59 -1.30 -3.33
CA MET A 263 2.35 -2.46 -3.76
C MET A 263 1.60 -3.05 -4.94
N VAL A 264 2.24 -3.00 -6.11
CA VAL A 264 1.67 -3.62 -7.30
C VAL A 264 1.91 -5.11 -7.22
N VAL A 265 0.82 -5.87 -7.23
CA VAL A 265 0.84 -7.33 -7.19
C VAL A 265 0.45 -7.87 -8.56
N PHE A 266 1.39 -8.60 -9.14
CA PHE A 266 1.26 -9.35 -10.36
C PHE A 266 1.11 -10.84 -10.03
N VAL A 267 0.10 -11.49 -10.58
CA VAL A 267 -0.16 -12.93 -10.42
C VAL A 267 -0.33 -13.53 -11.79
N ALA A 268 0.38 -14.62 -12.08
CA ALA A 268 0.23 -15.35 -13.32
C ALA A 268 0.13 -16.85 -13.07
N ASP A 269 -0.64 -17.52 -13.93
CA ASP A 269 -0.67 -18.97 -13.98
C ASP A 269 0.67 -19.51 -14.52
N PHE A 270 1.17 -20.56 -13.89
CA PHE A 270 2.37 -21.24 -14.29
C PHE A 270 2.01 -22.52 -15.03
N HIS A 271 2.81 -22.87 -16.04
CA HIS A 271 2.58 -24.05 -16.88
C HIS A 271 2.81 -25.40 -16.14
N LYS A 272 3.29 -25.36 -14.89
CA LYS A 272 3.57 -26.51 -14.03
C LYS A 272 2.93 -26.30 -12.66
N ASP A 273 2.40 -27.38 -12.07
CA ASP A 273 2.00 -27.40 -10.67
C ASP A 273 3.19 -27.70 -9.75
N PHE A 274 3.25 -26.98 -8.64
CA PHE A 274 4.30 -27.04 -7.64
C PHE A 274 3.79 -27.76 -6.40
N THR A 275 4.61 -28.68 -5.90
CA THR A 275 4.40 -29.29 -4.58
C THR A 275 5.03 -28.46 -3.48
N SER A 276 6.14 -27.79 -3.80
CA SER A 276 6.89 -26.92 -2.92
C SER A 276 6.25 -25.52 -2.80
N ARG A 277 6.63 -24.83 -1.72
CA ARG A 277 6.37 -23.41 -1.54
C ARG A 277 7.72 -22.70 -1.59
N THR A 278 7.97 -21.95 -2.66
CA THR A 278 9.26 -21.27 -2.88
C THR A 278 9.05 -19.76 -2.90
N TYR A 279 9.92 -19.02 -2.21
CA TYR A 279 9.80 -17.59 -2.02
C TYR A 279 11.15 -16.89 -2.19
N LEU A 280 11.14 -15.73 -2.83
CA LEU A 280 12.23 -14.77 -2.85
C LEU A 280 11.72 -13.50 -2.18
N LEU A 281 12.28 -13.15 -1.04
CA LEU A 281 11.92 -11.94 -0.29
C LEU A 281 13.02 -10.89 -0.44
N PRO A 282 12.69 -9.59 -0.42
CA PRO A 282 13.71 -8.56 -0.60
C PRO A 282 14.62 -8.51 0.63
N ARG A 283 15.91 -8.22 0.42
CA ARG A 283 16.83 -7.93 1.53
C ARG A 283 16.50 -6.62 2.23
N LYS A 284 16.02 -5.64 1.48
CA LYS A 284 15.47 -4.41 2.01
C LYS A 284 14.05 -4.71 2.49
N GLU A 285 13.94 -5.03 3.78
CA GLU A 285 12.67 -5.45 4.37
C GLU A 285 11.64 -4.32 4.38
N GLU A 286 10.41 -4.62 3.98
CA GLU A 286 9.23 -3.78 4.22
C GLU A 286 8.21 -4.57 5.04
N THR A 287 8.41 -4.61 6.35
CA THR A 287 7.65 -5.47 7.26
C THR A 287 6.15 -5.15 7.35
N GLN A 288 5.73 -3.99 6.86
CA GLN A 288 4.32 -3.59 6.78
C GLN A 288 3.60 -4.17 5.55
N ALA A 289 4.33 -4.41 4.45
CA ALA A 289 3.78 -4.95 3.21
C ALA A 289 4.06 -6.45 3.03
N ILE A 290 5.31 -6.85 3.34
CA ILE A 290 5.85 -8.18 3.10
C ILE A 290 6.15 -8.86 4.45
N ARG A 291 5.64 -10.07 4.63
CA ARG A 291 5.91 -10.93 5.79
C ARG A 291 7.37 -11.34 5.79
N SER A 292 8.02 -11.22 6.94
CA SER A 292 9.31 -11.87 7.18
C SER A 292 9.13 -13.36 7.44
N PHE A 293 10.06 -14.17 6.97
CA PHE A 293 10.10 -15.60 7.23
C PHE A 293 11.21 -15.97 8.21
N SER A 294 11.00 -17.09 8.88
CA SER A 294 11.93 -17.68 9.83
C SER A 294 11.74 -19.20 9.80
N GLU A 295 12.64 -19.98 10.39
CA GLU A 295 12.52 -21.44 10.47
C GLU A 295 11.17 -21.91 11.07
N LYS A 296 10.54 -21.07 11.91
CA LYS A 296 9.22 -21.35 12.51
C LYS A 296 8.06 -21.37 11.50
N THR A 297 8.26 -20.89 10.27
CA THR A 297 7.26 -20.94 9.20
C THR A 297 7.20 -22.30 8.51
N GLY A 298 8.08 -23.25 8.87
CA GLY A 298 8.20 -24.54 8.21
C GLY A 298 8.80 -24.40 6.80
N LEU A 299 9.63 -23.38 6.61
CA LEU A 299 10.44 -23.13 5.42
C LEU A 299 11.91 -23.16 5.83
N GLU A 300 12.75 -23.63 4.93
CA GLU A 300 14.20 -23.59 5.06
C GLU A 300 14.79 -22.50 4.16
N PRO A 301 15.90 -21.86 4.59
CA PRO A 301 16.60 -20.91 3.75
C PRO A 301 17.14 -21.62 2.50
N MET A 302 16.98 -20.98 1.35
CA MET A 302 17.44 -21.50 0.06
C MET A 302 18.80 -20.90 -0.28
N ILE A 303 19.70 -21.75 -0.80
CA ILE A 303 21.01 -21.30 -1.28
C ILE A 303 20.84 -20.78 -2.71
N LEU A 304 21.07 -19.49 -2.90
CA LEU A 304 21.05 -18.81 -4.18
C LEU A 304 22.47 -18.85 -4.77
N GLU A 305 22.60 -19.37 -6.01
CA GLU A 305 23.90 -19.52 -6.68
C GLU A 305 24.29 -18.29 -7.51
N ASP A 306 23.30 -17.47 -7.89
CA ASP A 306 23.51 -16.25 -8.68
C ASP A 306 23.85 -15.05 -7.77
N PRO A 307 24.97 -14.33 -8.02
CA PRO A 307 25.34 -13.17 -7.21
C PRO A 307 24.32 -12.02 -7.28
N GLY A 308 23.76 -11.76 -8.46
CA GLY A 308 22.81 -10.65 -8.66
C GLY A 308 21.52 -10.84 -7.87
N ILE A 309 21.00 -12.07 -7.84
CA ILE A 309 19.83 -12.39 -7.02
C ILE A 309 20.17 -12.45 -5.52
N THR A 310 21.37 -12.91 -5.17
CA THR A 310 21.81 -13.04 -3.76
C THR A 310 21.98 -11.68 -3.09
N GLU A 311 22.38 -10.64 -3.85
CA GLU A 311 22.47 -9.25 -3.36
C GLU A 311 21.08 -8.65 -3.08
N ARG A 312 20.06 -9.04 -3.84
CA ARG A 312 18.72 -8.44 -3.76
C ARG A 312 17.73 -9.23 -2.90
N PHE A 313 17.87 -10.55 -2.82
CA PHE A 313 16.85 -11.43 -2.22
C PHE A 313 17.39 -12.39 -1.15
N TYR A 314 16.50 -12.78 -0.24
CA TYR A 314 16.57 -13.97 0.59
C TYR A 314 15.64 -15.03 0.04
N GLY A 315 16.17 -16.23 -0.21
CA GLY A 315 15.39 -17.37 -0.66
C GLY A 315 14.87 -18.22 0.49
N TRP A 316 13.62 -18.68 0.39
CA TRP A 316 13.02 -19.64 1.32
C TRP A 316 12.26 -20.70 0.53
N THR A 317 12.34 -21.97 0.94
CA THR A 317 11.59 -23.03 0.28
C THR A 317 11.19 -24.15 1.24
N THR A 318 10.29 -25.02 0.81
CA THR A 318 10.08 -26.34 1.44
C THR A 318 10.85 -27.47 0.75
N ASP A 319 11.40 -27.24 -0.44
CA ASP A 319 12.14 -28.23 -1.22
C ASP A 319 13.21 -27.52 -2.08
N GLN A 320 14.48 -27.64 -1.70
CA GLN A 320 15.60 -27.07 -2.46
C GLN A 320 15.66 -27.55 -3.91
N VAL A 321 15.30 -28.80 -4.18
CA VAL A 321 15.47 -29.41 -5.50
C VAL A 321 14.45 -28.80 -6.44
N GLU A 322 13.17 -28.79 -6.07
CA GLU A 322 12.14 -28.16 -6.89
C GLU A 322 12.38 -26.66 -7.06
N ALA A 323 12.81 -25.94 -6.01
CA ALA A 323 13.10 -24.52 -6.08
C ALA A 323 14.16 -24.14 -7.13
N ARG A 324 15.22 -24.95 -7.29
CA ARG A 324 16.25 -24.74 -8.32
C ARG A 324 15.74 -24.95 -9.74
N TYR A 325 14.78 -25.85 -9.93
CA TYR A 325 14.11 -26.02 -11.22
C TYR A 325 13.16 -24.87 -11.54
N LEU A 326 12.57 -24.25 -10.51
CA LEU A 326 11.74 -23.07 -10.69
C LEU A 326 12.61 -21.86 -11.05
N LEU A 327 13.66 -21.60 -10.29
CA LEU A 327 14.54 -20.44 -10.44
C LEU A 327 15.62 -20.67 -11.50
N THR A 328 15.17 -20.84 -12.74
CA THR A 328 16.09 -20.92 -13.89
C THR A 328 16.88 -19.61 -14.05
N PRO A 329 18.09 -19.64 -14.65
CA PRO A 329 18.84 -18.42 -14.91
C PRO A 329 18.05 -17.37 -15.72
N GLU A 330 17.22 -17.81 -16.67
CA GLU A 330 16.34 -16.93 -17.44
C GLU A 330 15.28 -16.24 -16.54
N LEU A 331 14.68 -16.99 -15.60
CA LEU A 331 13.72 -16.46 -14.65
C LEU A 331 14.35 -15.43 -13.72
N ILE A 332 15.55 -15.71 -13.24
CA ILE A 332 16.33 -14.82 -12.38
C ILE A 332 16.64 -13.50 -13.09
N LEU A 333 17.10 -13.57 -14.34
CA LEU A 333 17.35 -12.37 -15.16
C LEU A 333 16.07 -11.57 -15.40
N ALA A 334 14.96 -12.24 -15.70
CA ALA A 334 13.68 -11.58 -15.88
C ALA A 334 13.18 -10.87 -14.62
N ILE A 335 13.36 -11.47 -13.43
CA ILE A 335 13.06 -10.83 -12.14
C ILE A 335 13.93 -9.59 -11.92
N ASN A 336 15.23 -9.68 -12.21
CA ASN A 336 16.16 -8.56 -12.06
C ASN A 336 15.87 -7.41 -13.04
N ASP A 337 15.57 -7.73 -14.30
CA ASP A 337 15.18 -6.77 -15.33
C ASP A 337 13.88 -6.05 -14.95
N ALA A 338 12.89 -6.78 -14.42
CA ALA A 338 11.68 -6.18 -13.90
C ALA A 338 11.99 -5.23 -12.74
N ALA A 339 12.81 -5.68 -11.79
CA ALA A 339 13.20 -4.87 -10.64
C ALA A 339 13.84 -3.54 -11.03
N GLU A 340 14.71 -3.56 -12.03
CA GLU A 340 15.35 -2.36 -12.57
C GLU A 340 14.36 -1.45 -13.29
N ARG A 341 13.43 -2.01 -14.08
CA ARG A 341 12.42 -1.21 -14.78
C ARG A 341 11.46 -0.49 -13.84
N MET A 342 11.08 -1.12 -12.73
CA MET A 342 10.16 -0.51 -11.75
C MET A 342 10.86 0.38 -10.72
N ASP A 343 12.20 0.45 -10.76
CA ASP A 343 13.03 1.24 -9.85
C ASP A 343 12.75 0.92 -8.37
N SER A 344 12.69 -0.37 -8.02
CA SER A 344 12.43 -0.80 -6.64
C SER A 344 13.26 -2.02 -6.24
N GLU A 345 13.89 -1.92 -5.08
CA GLU A 345 14.62 -3.02 -4.42
C GLU A 345 13.71 -3.87 -3.50
N ARG A 346 12.46 -3.45 -3.29
CA ARG A 346 11.51 -4.10 -2.36
C ARG A 346 10.55 -5.00 -3.12
N ILE A 347 11.11 -6.04 -3.72
CA ILE A 347 10.37 -6.99 -4.55
C ILE A 347 10.28 -8.34 -3.84
N ALA A 348 9.10 -8.94 -3.88
CA ALA A 348 8.86 -10.29 -3.40
C ALA A 348 8.30 -11.16 -4.51
N VAL A 349 8.77 -12.40 -4.57
CA VAL A 349 8.32 -13.41 -5.54
C VAL A 349 7.93 -14.68 -4.79
N SER A 350 6.86 -15.35 -5.23
CA SER A 350 6.43 -16.62 -4.67
C SER A 350 5.92 -17.56 -5.76
N PHE A 351 6.24 -18.83 -5.61
CA PHE A 351 5.77 -19.94 -6.42
C PHE A 351 5.04 -20.90 -5.50
N LYS A 352 3.73 -21.04 -5.71
CA LYS A 352 2.89 -21.89 -4.87
C LYS A 352 1.66 -22.39 -5.59
N GLY A 353 1.40 -23.70 -5.48
CA GLY A 353 0.31 -24.36 -6.20
C GLY A 353 0.62 -24.31 -7.69
N SER A 354 -0.18 -23.59 -8.48
CA SER A 354 0.04 -23.45 -9.92
C SER A 354 0.38 -22.03 -10.35
N ARG A 355 0.68 -21.13 -9.39
CA ARG A 355 0.80 -19.69 -9.68
C ARG A 355 2.12 -19.12 -9.23
N MET A 356 2.56 -18.15 -10.02
CA MET A 356 3.61 -17.21 -9.67
C MET A 356 2.96 -15.93 -9.15
N TYR A 357 3.50 -15.43 -8.05
CA TYR A 357 3.15 -14.15 -7.45
C TYR A 357 4.40 -13.28 -7.47
N PHE A 358 4.25 -12.04 -7.88
CA PHE A 358 5.31 -11.07 -7.98
C PHE A 358 4.78 -9.75 -7.46
N ALA A 359 5.40 -9.19 -6.43
CA ALA A 359 4.93 -7.97 -5.79
C ALA A 359 6.06 -6.97 -5.67
N VAL A 360 5.75 -5.71 -5.96
CA VAL A 360 6.71 -4.61 -5.89
C VAL A 360 6.17 -3.54 -4.98
N VAL A 361 6.84 -3.33 -3.86
CA VAL A 361 6.52 -2.25 -2.94
C VAL A 361 7.07 -0.95 -3.48
N MET A 362 6.21 0.06 -3.55
CA MET A 362 6.55 1.39 -4.04
C MET A 362 6.18 2.46 -3.01
N ASP A 363 6.96 3.53 -2.97
CA ASP A 363 6.71 4.66 -2.06
C ASP A 363 5.61 5.59 -2.58
N ASP A 364 5.46 5.66 -3.90
CA ASP A 364 4.43 6.43 -4.59
C ASP A 364 3.49 5.48 -5.35
N ASP A 365 2.23 5.85 -5.44
CA ASP A 365 1.21 5.14 -6.20
C ASP A 365 1.39 5.39 -7.71
N ARG A 366 1.81 4.36 -8.45
CA ARG A 366 2.17 4.45 -9.87
C ARG A 366 0.99 4.62 -10.80
N PHE A 367 -0.20 4.14 -10.45
CA PHE A 367 -1.38 4.18 -11.32
C PHE A 367 -2.30 5.37 -11.04
N SER A 368 -1.99 6.14 -9.99
CA SER A 368 -2.73 7.34 -9.58
C SER A 368 -2.10 8.66 -10.00
N LEU A 369 -2.92 9.71 -10.04
CA LEU A 369 -2.47 11.08 -10.27
C LEU A 369 -1.41 11.50 -9.23
N ASN A 370 -0.15 11.58 -9.65
CA ASN A 370 0.90 12.20 -8.85
C ASN A 370 0.83 13.73 -9.01
N PHE A 371 0.74 14.44 -7.90
CA PHE A 371 0.65 15.90 -7.89
C PHE A 371 2.03 16.58 -7.95
N LYS A 372 3.13 15.82 -7.89
CA LYS A 372 4.51 16.34 -7.93
C LYS A 372 4.87 16.84 -9.34
N ASN A 373 5.04 18.16 -9.49
CA ASN A 373 5.61 18.86 -10.67
C ASN A 373 5.00 18.50 -12.05
N ASN A 374 3.72 18.85 -12.24
CA ASN A 374 3.04 18.66 -13.52
C ASN A 374 3.23 19.83 -14.51
N ASN A 375 4.48 20.09 -14.92
CA ASN A 375 4.79 21.12 -15.91
C ASN A 375 4.60 20.67 -17.37
N ASP A 376 4.15 19.44 -17.61
CA ASP A 376 4.15 18.76 -18.90
C ASP A 376 2.78 18.18 -19.29
N ASP A 377 1.69 18.74 -18.74
CA ASP A 377 0.32 18.26 -18.94
C ASP A 377 0.05 16.81 -18.47
N GLY A 378 0.94 16.22 -17.68
CA GLY A 378 0.85 14.84 -17.20
C GLY A 378 1.44 13.80 -18.16
N TYR A 379 2.27 14.22 -19.12
CA TYR A 379 2.94 13.34 -20.09
C TYR A 379 3.84 12.32 -19.39
N GLN A 380 4.75 12.77 -18.53
CA GLN A 380 5.70 11.90 -17.83
C GLN A 380 4.96 10.87 -16.97
N MET A 381 3.91 11.30 -16.28
CA MET A 381 3.11 10.42 -15.44
C MET A 381 2.41 9.33 -16.26
N ALA A 382 1.80 9.70 -17.39
CA ALA A 382 1.22 8.74 -18.33
C ALA A 382 2.27 7.81 -18.93
N GLN A 383 3.49 8.32 -19.18
CA GLN A 383 4.60 7.54 -19.71
C GLN A 383 5.10 6.50 -18.70
N ASP A 384 5.21 6.88 -17.44
CA ASP A 384 5.62 5.98 -16.36
C ASP A 384 4.62 4.84 -16.19
N ILE A 385 3.31 5.15 -16.16
CA ILE A 385 2.23 4.13 -16.14
C ILE A 385 2.35 3.19 -17.33
N TYR A 386 2.51 3.74 -18.54
CA TYR A 386 2.66 2.94 -19.74
C TYR A 386 3.88 2.01 -19.66
N ASN A 387 5.03 2.52 -19.21
CA ASN A 387 6.26 1.74 -19.08
C ASN A 387 6.12 0.62 -18.04
N ASP A 388 5.46 0.90 -16.92
CA ASP A 388 5.19 -0.10 -15.87
C ASP A 388 4.30 -1.22 -16.42
N LEU A 389 3.21 -0.88 -17.13
CA LEU A 389 2.33 -1.87 -17.78
C LEU A 389 3.09 -2.75 -18.78
N VAL A 390 3.93 -2.13 -19.61
CA VAL A 390 4.77 -2.85 -20.58
C VAL A 390 5.76 -3.76 -19.86
N ALA A 391 6.36 -3.33 -18.75
CA ALA A 391 7.26 -4.15 -17.95
C ALA A 391 6.54 -5.38 -17.38
N PHE A 392 5.34 -5.22 -16.80
CA PHE A 392 4.55 -6.33 -16.28
C PHE A 392 4.09 -7.31 -17.37
N ILE A 393 3.70 -6.82 -18.54
CA ILE A 393 3.33 -7.71 -19.66
C ILE A 393 4.57 -8.42 -20.20
N SER A 394 5.70 -7.72 -20.28
CA SER A 394 6.98 -8.30 -20.66
C SER A 394 7.38 -9.43 -19.70
N LEU A 395 7.07 -9.33 -18.41
CA LEU A 395 7.32 -10.42 -17.46
C LEU A 395 6.63 -11.72 -17.89
N ILE A 396 5.38 -11.69 -18.35
CA ILE A 396 4.67 -12.91 -18.79
C ILE A 396 5.43 -13.61 -19.93
N GLU A 397 5.98 -12.83 -20.86
CA GLU A 397 6.78 -13.35 -21.97
C GLU A 397 8.15 -13.85 -21.49
N HIS A 398 8.88 -13.07 -20.71
CA HIS A 398 10.22 -13.41 -20.24
C HIS A 398 10.22 -14.62 -19.31
N PHE A 399 9.16 -14.78 -18.51
CA PHE A 399 8.95 -15.96 -17.68
C PHE A 399 8.54 -17.21 -18.48
N ASN A 400 8.45 -17.08 -19.81
CA ASN A 400 8.12 -18.15 -20.73
C ASN A 400 6.85 -18.91 -20.34
N LEU A 401 5.92 -18.23 -19.66
CA LEU A 401 4.68 -18.83 -19.15
C LEU A 401 3.81 -19.36 -20.29
N ASN A 402 4.00 -18.81 -21.49
CA ASN A 402 3.37 -19.23 -22.74
C ASN A 402 3.95 -20.51 -23.35
N THR A 403 5.04 -21.08 -22.82
CA THR A 403 5.51 -22.40 -23.27
C THR A 403 4.86 -23.52 -22.48
N ARG A 404 3.61 -23.84 -22.83
CA ARG A 404 3.01 -25.13 -22.48
C ARG A 404 3.62 -26.23 -23.34
N ILE A 405 4.83 -26.66 -23.00
CA ILE A 405 5.42 -27.89 -23.53
C ILE A 405 4.80 -29.11 -22.81
N TRP A 406 4.24 -28.88 -21.61
CA TRP A 406 3.49 -29.86 -20.82
C TRP A 406 2.17 -29.22 -20.40
N THR A 407 1.04 -29.80 -20.81
CA THR A 407 -0.29 -29.40 -20.36
C THR A 407 -0.57 -29.94 -18.96
N LYS A 408 -1.26 -29.15 -18.13
CA LYS A 408 -1.88 -29.61 -16.89
C LYS A 408 -2.81 -30.80 -17.20
N ALA A 409 -2.73 -31.85 -16.39
CA ALA A 409 -3.53 -33.06 -16.55
C ALA A 409 -4.99 -32.86 -16.12
#